data_AF-A0A2P6TYR5-F1
#
_entry.id   AF-A0A2P6TYR5-F1
#
_cell.length_a   1.000
_cell.length_b   1.000
_cell.length_c   1.000
_cell.angle_alpha   90.00
_cell.angle_beta   90.00
_cell.angle_gamma   90.00
#
_symmetry.space_group_name_H-M   'P 1'
#
loop_
_entity.id
_entity.type
_entity.pdbx_description
1 polymer ?
#
loop_
_entity_poly.entity_id
_entity_poly.type
_entity_poly.pdbx_seq_one_letter_code
_entity_poly.pdbx_strand_id
1 'polypeptide(L)'
;MEEAARVLLVPIFRRHWLWYAWGGRTAAAAVEAGKAAAAAAKPPRDWRQGINLEEKAHLLSQQATSWVQRRLWTEWHKLETAPEGSMRNRGFKMAQAVLAREDPRETFLKNLPAKAGLVEVIYPTAFREKLVRRRLRHVCADSRRRHTTRLMWWVLTLVPQLPLMLTPLPNITVYYTGYRIYSHYRALQGCKALEECLEQLNSKQLRTLRDELLVLQEQTPGLTYPRDEWPARLIRREHRYLDMLERMTRIQRQRELRRLAAEGGEPAAAEEGAQPPPPLLSFTPSYELSELARPQDRLSTPLGDEAAMKIGRLFGQPSMMELVARARKRAVGSMFPSVFPEAGGSGRRAGPASSGGA
;
A
#
# COMPACT_ATOMS: atom_id res chain seq x y z
N MET A 1 -13.43 -6.77 15.39
CA MET A 1 -12.54 -5.60 15.39
C MET A 1 -11.95 -5.46 14.00
N GLU A 2 -12.24 -4.36 13.29
CA GLU A 2 -11.60 -4.10 12.00
C GLU A 2 -10.10 -3.87 12.24
N GLU A 3 -9.25 -4.74 11.68
CA GLU A 3 -7.80 -4.59 11.81
C GLU A 3 -7.35 -3.32 11.08
N ALA A 4 -6.87 -2.33 11.84
CA ALA A 4 -6.31 -1.11 11.28
C ALA A 4 -5.01 -1.40 10.52
N ALA A 5 -4.86 -0.80 9.34
CA ALA A 5 -3.63 -0.86 8.58
C ALA A 5 -2.59 0.08 9.19
N ARG A 6 -1.43 -0.44 9.59
CA ARG A 6 -0.35 0.35 10.19
C ARG A 6 0.68 0.72 9.13
N VAL A 7 1.14 1.96 9.18
CA VAL A 7 2.12 2.52 8.26
C VAL A 7 3.29 3.06 9.07
N LEU A 8 4.49 2.56 8.84
CA LEU A 8 5.72 3.00 9.48
C LEU A 8 6.48 3.92 8.54
N LEU A 9 6.90 5.06 9.07
CA LEU A 9 7.79 5.98 8.41
C LEU A 9 9.22 5.82 8.95
N VAL A 10 10.15 5.39 8.11
CA VAL A 10 11.57 5.28 8.47
C VAL A 10 12.41 6.26 7.63
N PRO A 11 13.09 7.24 8.26
CA PRO A 11 14.03 8.11 7.58
C PRO A 11 15.31 7.32 7.26
N ILE A 12 15.68 7.26 5.98
CA ILE A 12 16.85 6.46 5.55
C ILE A 12 18.05 7.34 5.31
N PHE A 13 17.91 8.31 4.41
CA PHE A 13 19.00 9.21 4.05
C PHE A 13 18.46 10.49 3.39
N ARG A 14 18.75 11.64 4.01
CA ARG A 14 18.32 12.96 3.54
C ARG A 14 16.80 13.00 3.23
N ARG A 15 16.44 13.15 1.95
CA ARG A 15 15.05 13.27 1.46
C ARG A 15 14.39 11.90 1.17
N HIS A 16 15.13 10.80 1.29
CA HIS A 16 14.65 9.45 1.04
C HIS A 16 14.12 8.84 2.32
N TRP A 17 12.80 8.64 2.34
CA TRP A 17 12.07 8.00 3.42
C TRP A 17 11.49 6.69 2.92
N LEU A 18 11.56 5.66 3.75
CA LEU A 18 10.89 4.39 3.55
C LEU A 18 9.52 4.46 4.22
N TRP A 19 8.51 4.14 3.42
CA TRP A 19 7.15 3.90 3.89
C TRP A 19 6.96 2.41 3.89
N TYR A 20 6.44 1.87 4.97
CA TYR A 20 6.15 0.46 5.08
C TYR A 20 4.76 0.28 5.66
N ALA A 21 3.92 -0.55 5.05
CA ALA A 21 2.58 -0.84 5.54
C ALA A 21 2.46 -2.32 5.90
N TRP A 22 1.83 -2.60 7.04
CA TRP A 22 1.47 -3.94 7.51
C TRP A 22 0.20 -3.84 8.37
N GLY A 23 -0.51 -4.96 8.54
CA GLY A 23 -1.79 -4.96 9.26
C GLY A 23 -2.95 -4.44 8.40
N GLY A 24 -4.16 -4.86 8.75
CA GLY A 24 -5.38 -4.72 7.95
C GLY A 24 -5.39 -5.70 6.77
N ARG A 25 -6.37 -6.63 6.72
CA ARG A 25 -6.59 -7.67 5.68
C ARG A 25 -5.60 -7.55 4.52
N THR A 26 -4.39 -8.07 4.71
CA THR A 26 -3.33 -8.00 3.71
C THR A 26 -3.85 -8.67 2.44
N ALA A 27 -3.35 -8.34 1.24
CA ALA A 27 -3.81 -9.02 0.03
C ALA A 27 -3.69 -10.56 0.16
N ALA A 28 -2.71 -11.07 0.91
CA ALA A 28 -2.60 -12.47 1.29
C ALA A 28 -3.71 -12.91 2.27
N ALA A 29 -3.99 -12.19 3.36
CA ALA A 29 -5.06 -12.53 4.29
C ALA A 29 -6.48 -12.32 3.71
N ALA A 30 -6.66 -11.41 2.75
CA ALA A 30 -7.89 -11.24 1.98
C ALA A 30 -8.06 -12.34 0.93
N VAL A 31 -6.96 -12.84 0.36
CA VAL A 31 -6.96 -14.04 -0.48
C VAL A 31 -7.23 -15.29 0.34
N GLU A 32 -6.65 -15.44 1.54
CA GLU A 32 -6.91 -16.57 2.44
C GLU A 32 -8.31 -16.50 3.08
N ALA A 33 -8.76 -15.34 3.54
CA ALA A 33 -10.14 -15.14 3.98
C ALA A 33 -11.13 -15.27 2.81
N GLY A 34 -10.72 -14.88 1.61
CA GLY A 34 -11.47 -15.12 0.37
C GLY A 34 -11.52 -16.60 0.00
N LYS A 35 -10.45 -17.36 0.23
CA LYS A 35 -10.41 -18.83 0.10
C LYS A 35 -11.27 -19.50 1.17
N ALA A 36 -11.22 -19.05 2.42
CA ALA A 36 -12.04 -19.57 3.52
C ALA A 36 -13.53 -19.24 3.31
N ALA A 37 -13.85 -18.02 2.86
CA ALA A 37 -15.20 -17.64 2.48
C ALA A 37 -15.67 -18.37 1.21
N ALA A 38 -14.78 -18.63 0.24
CA ALA A 38 -15.09 -19.43 -0.94
C ALA A 38 -15.21 -20.93 -0.64
N ALA A 39 -14.53 -21.43 0.40
CA ALA A 39 -14.67 -22.80 0.91
C ALA A 39 -15.97 -22.98 1.72
N ALA A 40 -16.44 -21.92 2.39
CA ALA A 40 -17.72 -21.88 3.09
C ALA A 40 -18.91 -21.52 2.15
N ALA A 41 -18.65 -20.93 0.99
CA ALA A 41 -19.66 -20.59 0.00
C ALA A 41 -20.06 -21.82 -0.83
N LYS A 42 -21.34 -21.88 -1.22
CA LYS A 42 -21.83 -22.83 -2.23
C LYS A 42 -20.94 -22.74 -3.49
N PRO A 43 -20.71 -23.87 -4.19
CA PRO A 43 -19.88 -23.87 -5.40
C PRO A 43 -20.31 -22.74 -6.33
N PRO A 44 -19.35 -22.00 -6.93
CA PRO A 44 -19.66 -20.82 -7.72
C PRO A 44 -20.64 -21.21 -8.83
N ARG A 45 -21.78 -20.52 -8.89
CA ARG A 45 -22.77 -20.69 -9.97
C ARG A 45 -22.07 -20.58 -11.31
N ASP A 46 -22.46 -21.42 -12.26
CA ASP A 46 -21.93 -21.33 -13.60
C ASP A 46 -22.26 -19.98 -14.23
N TRP A 47 -21.34 -19.41 -15.00
CA TRP A 47 -21.53 -18.13 -15.67
C TRP A 47 -22.79 -18.09 -16.57
N ARG A 48 -23.25 -19.27 -17.01
CA ARG A 48 -24.48 -19.46 -17.79
C ARG A 48 -25.78 -19.27 -16.98
N GLN A 49 -25.70 -19.30 -15.65
CA GLN A 49 -26.84 -19.22 -14.73
C GLN A 49 -27.14 -17.78 -14.27
N GLY A 50 -26.36 -16.79 -14.71
CA GLY A 50 -26.64 -15.38 -14.43
C GLY A 50 -27.89 -14.92 -15.18
N ILE A 51 -28.72 -14.10 -14.53
CA ILE A 51 -29.97 -13.61 -15.12
C ILE A 51 -29.66 -12.40 -16.03
N ASN A 52 -28.75 -11.53 -15.58
CA ASN A 52 -28.37 -10.28 -16.26
C ASN A 52 -26.98 -10.34 -16.91
N LEU A 53 -26.74 -9.48 -17.92
CA LEU A 53 -25.45 -9.34 -18.62
C LEU A 53 -24.30 -8.95 -17.67
N GLU A 54 -24.54 -8.02 -16.75
CA GLU A 54 -23.56 -7.61 -15.74
C GLU A 54 -23.22 -8.77 -14.78
N GLU A 55 -24.23 -9.54 -14.39
CA GLU A 55 -24.07 -10.69 -13.49
C GLU A 55 -23.31 -11.82 -14.21
N LYS A 56 -23.63 -12.11 -15.46
CA LYS A 56 -22.89 -13.08 -16.31
C LYS A 56 -21.44 -12.67 -16.47
N ALA A 57 -21.17 -11.39 -16.75
CA ALA A 57 -19.80 -10.88 -16.88
C ALA A 57 -19.03 -11.00 -15.55
N HIS A 58 -19.67 -10.70 -14.43
CA HIS A 58 -19.08 -10.85 -13.10
C HIS A 58 -18.78 -12.32 -12.78
N LEU A 59 -19.73 -13.24 -13.01
CA LEU A 59 -19.55 -14.68 -12.79
C LEU A 59 -18.45 -15.27 -13.69
N LEU A 60 -18.42 -14.88 -14.97
CA LEU A 60 -17.34 -15.26 -15.91
C LEU A 60 -15.98 -14.78 -15.40
N SER A 61 -15.90 -13.54 -14.90
CA SER A 61 -14.65 -13.00 -14.36
C SER A 61 -14.19 -13.75 -13.11
N GLN A 62 -15.10 -14.17 -12.23
CA GLN A 62 -14.79 -14.97 -11.04
C GLN A 62 -14.33 -16.39 -11.40
N GLN A 63 -14.97 -17.03 -12.37
CA GLN A 63 -14.54 -18.34 -12.85
C GLN A 63 -13.17 -18.27 -13.55
N ALA A 64 -12.96 -17.29 -14.41
CA ALA A 64 -11.67 -17.08 -15.09
C ALA A 64 -10.54 -16.82 -14.08
N THR A 65 -10.76 -15.93 -13.10
CA THR A 65 -9.76 -15.63 -12.06
C THR A 65 -9.44 -16.84 -11.20
N SER A 66 -10.44 -17.60 -10.75
CA SER A 66 -10.21 -18.81 -9.94
C SER A 66 -9.50 -19.94 -10.71
N TRP A 67 -9.76 -20.08 -12.01
CA TRP A 67 -9.04 -21.02 -12.88
C TRP A 67 -7.58 -20.60 -13.08
N VAL A 68 -7.34 -19.33 -13.44
CA VAL A 68 -5.99 -18.77 -13.61
C VAL A 68 -5.20 -18.91 -12.31
N GLN A 69 -5.81 -18.55 -11.18
CA GLN A 69 -5.17 -18.62 -9.87
C GLN A 69 -4.77 -20.05 -9.51
N ARG A 70 -5.64 -21.05 -9.71
CA ARG A 70 -5.29 -22.46 -9.50
C ARG A 70 -4.13 -22.91 -10.36
N ARG A 71 -4.14 -22.57 -11.65
CA ARG A 71 -3.09 -22.96 -12.61
C ARG A 71 -1.75 -22.26 -12.32
N LEU A 72 -1.79 -21.00 -11.90
CA LEU A 72 -0.60 -20.27 -11.46
C LEU A 72 -0.02 -20.87 -10.18
N TRP A 73 -0.85 -21.21 -9.19
CA TRP A 73 -0.37 -21.83 -7.95
C TRP A 73 0.27 -23.19 -8.18
N THR A 74 -0.34 -24.05 -9.00
CA THR A 74 0.22 -25.37 -9.31
C THR A 74 1.55 -25.26 -10.06
N GLU A 75 1.65 -24.37 -11.03
CA GLU A 75 2.91 -24.13 -11.76
C GLU A 75 3.97 -23.45 -10.88
N TRP A 76 3.59 -22.49 -10.04
CA TRP A 76 4.51 -21.84 -9.11
C TRP A 76 5.08 -22.82 -8.10
N HIS A 77 4.26 -23.71 -7.54
CA HIS A 77 4.72 -24.70 -6.57
C HIS A 77 5.63 -25.75 -7.20
N LYS A 78 5.40 -26.11 -8.47
CA LYS A 78 6.33 -26.95 -9.26
C LYS A 78 7.66 -26.25 -9.56
N LEU A 79 7.68 -24.91 -9.64
CA LEU A 79 8.90 -24.13 -9.84
C LEU A 79 9.71 -24.00 -8.54
N GLU A 80 9.03 -23.85 -7.40
CA GLU A 80 9.62 -23.74 -6.05
C GLU A 80 10.27 -25.07 -5.61
N THR A 81 9.63 -26.19 -5.90
CA THR A 81 10.11 -27.54 -5.54
C THR A 81 11.09 -28.14 -6.56
N ALA A 82 11.48 -27.39 -7.60
CA ALA A 82 12.36 -27.88 -8.64
C ALA A 82 13.82 -28.04 -8.14
N PRO A 83 14.53 -29.12 -8.54
CA PRO A 83 15.89 -29.38 -8.06
C PRO A 83 16.87 -28.26 -8.42
N GLU A 84 17.87 -28.06 -7.56
CA GLU A 84 18.90 -27.04 -7.74
C GLU A 84 19.67 -27.24 -9.06
N GLY A 85 19.66 -26.21 -9.91
CA GLY A 85 20.29 -26.25 -11.24
C GLY A 85 19.33 -26.46 -12.41
N SER A 86 18.08 -26.88 -12.18
CA SER A 86 17.05 -27.01 -13.22
C SER A 86 16.72 -25.65 -13.87
N MET A 87 16.38 -25.64 -15.17
CA MET A 87 15.87 -24.44 -15.86
C MET A 87 14.68 -23.80 -15.12
N ARG A 88 13.88 -24.63 -14.44
CA ARG A 88 12.76 -24.19 -13.59
C ARG A 88 13.21 -23.46 -12.33
N ASN A 89 14.21 -23.99 -11.61
CA ASN A 89 14.78 -23.31 -10.43
C ASN A 89 15.54 -22.03 -10.84
N ARG A 90 16.23 -22.03 -12.00
CA ARG A 90 16.80 -20.79 -12.57
C ARG A 90 15.72 -19.74 -12.86
N GLY A 91 14.59 -20.14 -13.43
CA GLY A 91 13.43 -19.27 -13.64
C GLY A 91 12.85 -18.74 -12.33
N PHE A 92 12.74 -19.59 -11.31
CA PHE A 92 12.30 -19.20 -9.96
C PHE A 92 13.26 -18.19 -9.30
N LYS A 93 14.57 -18.45 -9.31
CA LYS A 93 15.59 -17.51 -8.82
C LYS A 93 15.56 -16.20 -9.59
N MET A 94 15.31 -16.22 -10.90
CA MET A 94 15.16 -15.01 -11.71
C MET A 94 13.88 -14.25 -11.33
N ALA A 95 12.76 -14.93 -11.10
CA ALA A 95 11.53 -14.32 -10.61
C ALA A 95 11.74 -13.68 -9.23
N GLN A 96 12.39 -14.38 -8.29
CA GLN A 96 12.76 -13.84 -6.98
C GLN A 96 13.71 -12.65 -7.09
N ALA A 97 14.71 -12.71 -7.98
CA ALA A 97 15.63 -11.59 -8.21
C ALA A 97 14.92 -10.35 -8.76
N VAL A 98 13.88 -10.54 -9.57
CA VAL A 98 13.06 -9.45 -10.08
C VAL A 98 12.12 -8.89 -8.99
N LEU A 99 11.51 -9.75 -8.17
CA LEU A 99 10.72 -9.35 -7.00
C LEU A 99 11.58 -8.61 -5.95
N ALA A 100 12.84 -9.01 -5.79
CA ALA A 100 13.81 -8.34 -4.93
C ALA A 100 14.15 -6.92 -5.43
N ARG A 101 13.98 -6.65 -6.73
CA ARG A 101 14.20 -5.34 -7.35
C ARG A 101 13.00 -4.40 -7.29
N GLU A 102 11.88 -4.83 -6.71
CA GLU A 102 10.71 -3.98 -6.59
C GLU A 102 10.98 -2.73 -5.76
N ASP A 103 10.38 -1.63 -6.21
CA ASP A 103 10.46 -0.35 -5.52
C ASP A 103 9.78 -0.46 -4.15
N PRO A 104 10.43 -0.13 -3.02
CA PRO A 104 9.82 -0.19 -1.70
C PRO A 104 8.51 0.60 -1.60
N ARG A 105 8.36 1.67 -2.40
CA ARG A 105 7.09 2.42 -2.49
C ARG A 105 5.96 1.61 -3.13
N GLU A 106 6.28 0.75 -4.09
CA GLU A 106 5.32 -0.15 -4.71
C GLU A 106 4.87 -1.21 -3.70
N THR A 107 5.82 -1.79 -2.94
CA THR A 107 5.51 -2.73 -1.85
C THR A 107 4.61 -2.08 -0.78
N PHE A 108 4.93 -0.85 -0.37
CA PHE A 108 4.09 -0.07 0.54
C PHE A 108 2.64 0.04 0.08
N LEU A 109 2.42 0.50 -1.16
CA LEU A 109 1.07 0.72 -1.68
C LEU A 109 0.30 -0.58 -1.92
N LYS A 110 1.01 -1.68 -2.21
CA LYS A 110 0.37 -3.00 -2.34
C LYS A 110 -0.18 -3.53 -1.02
N ASN A 111 0.53 -3.25 0.07
CA ASN A 111 0.18 -3.69 1.41
C ASN A 111 -0.97 -2.87 2.02
N LEU A 112 -1.29 -1.70 1.47
CA LEU A 112 -2.47 -0.93 1.88
C LEU A 112 -3.78 -1.63 1.46
N PRO A 113 -4.87 -1.40 2.21
CA PRO A 113 -6.19 -1.87 1.81
C PRO A 113 -6.61 -1.19 0.49
N ALA A 114 -7.34 -1.93 -0.35
CA ALA A 114 -7.84 -1.39 -1.62
C ALA A 114 -9.02 -0.43 -1.44
N LYS A 115 -9.63 -0.41 -0.26
CA LYS A 115 -10.72 0.49 0.13
C LYS A 115 -10.23 1.35 1.28
N ALA A 116 -10.69 2.60 1.34
CA ALA A 116 -10.47 3.45 2.50
C ALA A 116 -10.95 2.72 3.77
N GLY A 117 -10.06 2.65 4.75
CA GLY A 117 -10.27 1.97 6.03
C GLY A 117 -9.40 2.64 7.09
N LEU A 118 -9.41 2.09 8.30
CA LEU A 118 -8.61 2.60 9.41
C LEU A 118 -7.11 2.44 9.10
N VAL A 119 -6.39 3.55 8.96
CA VAL A 119 -4.95 3.60 8.72
C VAL A 119 -4.25 4.37 9.85
N GLU A 120 -3.31 3.74 10.53
CA GLU A 120 -2.48 4.37 11.57
C GLU A 120 -1.07 4.63 11.02
N VAL A 121 -0.63 5.89 11.00
CA VAL A 121 0.71 6.28 10.55
C VAL A 121 1.61 6.52 11.75
N ILE A 122 2.58 5.63 11.96
CA ILE A 122 3.61 5.70 13.00
C ILE A 122 4.82 6.42 12.44
N TYR A 123 5.23 7.51 13.10
CA TYR A 123 6.36 8.34 12.66
C TYR A 123 7.28 8.74 13.82
N PRO A 124 8.58 9.03 13.55
CA PRO A 124 9.50 9.49 14.58
C PRO A 124 9.07 10.85 15.17
N THR A 125 9.12 10.99 16.49
CA THR A 125 8.77 12.23 17.21
C THR A 125 9.52 13.48 16.73
N ALA A 126 10.71 13.31 16.14
CA ALA A 126 11.48 14.43 15.59
C ALA A 126 10.77 15.17 14.44
N PHE A 127 9.81 14.54 13.76
CA PHE A 127 9.07 15.17 12.67
C PHE A 127 7.72 15.70 13.14
N ARG A 128 7.34 16.88 12.67
CA ARG A 128 5.97 17.40 12.87
C ARG A 128 4.99 16.63 11.98
N GLU A 129 3.80 16.33 12.51
CA GLU A 129 2.72 15.66 11.76
C GLU A 129 2.43 16.34 10.42
N LYS A 130 2.43 17.68 10.38
CA LYS A 130 2.22 18.48 9.16
C LYS A 130 3.20 18.09 8.03
N LEU A 131 4.46 17.79 8.36
CA LEU A 131 5.47 17.39 7.38
C LEU A 131 5.23 15.96 6.89
N VAL A 132 4.91 15.04 7.80
CA VAL A 132 4.59 13.64 7.48
C VAL A 132 3.40 13.58 6.53
N ARG A 133 2.32 14.30 6.86
CA ARG A 133 1.12 14.39 6.04
C ARG A 133 1.39 15.02 4.67
N ARG A 134 2.16 16.11 4.61
CA ARG A 134 2.57 16.74 3.34
C ARG A 134 3.36 15.75 2.49
N ARG A 135 4.29 15.00 3.09
CA ARG A 135 5.09 14.01 2.36
C ARG A 135 4.24 12.86 1.85
N LEU A 136 3.29 12.38 2.66
CA LEU A 136 2.36 11.32 2.29
C LEU A 136 1.51 11.72 1.07
N ARG A 137 1.01 12.96 1.03
CA ARG A 137 0.31 13.52 -0.16
C ARG A 137 1.19 13.51 -1.41
N HIS A 138 2.45 13.94 -1.29
CA HIS A 138 3.38 13.88 -2.42
C HIS A 138 3.65 12.45 -2.88
N VAL A 139 3.78 11.51 -1.94
CA VAL A 139 3.95 10.09 -2.29
C VAL A 139 2.73 9.57 -3.04
N CYS A 140 1.51 9.93 -2.63
CA CYS A 140 0.30 9.56 -3.37
C CYS A 140 0.29 10.15 -4.79
N ALA A 141 0.47 11.47 -4.91
CA ALA A 141 0.44 12.14 -6.21
C ALA A 141 1.51 11.60 -7.19
N ASP A 142 2.75 11.43 -6.71
CA ASP A 142 3.85 10.87 -7.50
C ASP A 142 3.57 9.42 -7.91
N SER A 143 3.09 8.61 -6.97
CA SER A 143 2.82 7.19 -7.20
C SER A 143 1.63 7.00 -8.14
N ARG A 144 0.59 7.84 -8.03
CA ARG A 144 -0.57 7.78 -8.92
C ARG A 144 -0.15 7.99 -10.37
N ARG A 145 0.59 9.08 -10.66
CA ARG A 145 1.13 9.33 -12.01
C ARG A 145 2.04 8.20 -12.48
N ARG A 146 2.94 7.73 -11.61
CA ARG A 146 3.89 6.65 -11.96
C ARG A 146 3.18 5.34 -12.29
N HIS A 147 2.23 4.92 -11.47
CA HIS A 147 1.55 3.64 -11.62
C HIS A 147 0.54 3.66 -12.76
N THR A 148 -0.15 4.76 -13.03
CA THR A 148 -1.04 4.86 -14.22
C THR A 148 -0.24 4.80 -15.52
N THR A 149 0.84 5.59 -15.64
CA THR A 149 1.68 5.57 -16.84
C THR A 149 2.35 4.20 -17.02
N ARG A 150 2.91 3.61 -15.97
CA ARG A 150 3.52 2.27 -16.08
C ARG A 150 2.51 1.17 -16.38
N LEU A 151 1.33 1.21 -15.77
CA LEU A 151 0.26 0.25 -16.06
C LEU A 151 -0.10 0.27 -17.55
N MET A 152 -0.28 1.47 -18.12
CA MET A 152 -0.53 1.64 -19.55
C MET A 152 0.59 1.03 -20.40
N TRP A 153 1.85 1.31 -20.08
CA TRP A 153 2.99 0.73 -20.79
C TRP A 153 3.03 -0.80 -20.70
N TRP A 154 2.79 -1.38 -19.52
CA TRP A 154 2.79 -2.83 -19.36
C TRP A 154 1.63 -3.51 -20.09
N VAL A 155 0.45 -2.89 -20.12
CA VAL A 155 -0.68 -3.35 -20.92
C VAL A 155 -0.33 -3.30 -22.42
N LEU A 156 0.31 -2.24 -22.89
CA LEU A 156 0.75 -2.13 -24.28
C LEU A 156 1.79 -3.22 -24.63
N THR A 157 2.72 -3.53 -23.71
CA THR A 157 3.69 -4.62 -23.92
C THR A 157 3.07 -6.01 -23.89
N LEU A 158 1.89 -6.19 -23.27
CA LEU A 158 1.20 -7.48 -23.21
C LEU A 158 0.63 -7.86 -24.58
N VAL A 159 0.13 -6.89 -25.35
CA VAL A 159 -0.52 -7.11 -26.66
C VAL A 159 0.31 -7.97 -27.62
N PRO A 160 1.59 -7.67 -27.90
CA PRO A 160 2.41 -8.52 -28.77
C PRO A 160 2.76 -9.88 -28.16
N GLN A 161 2.60 -10.05 -26.85
CA GLN A 161 2.91 -11.30 -26.14
C GLN A 161 1.70 -12.25 -26.04
N LEU A 162 0.49 -11.79 -26.35
CA LEU A 162 -0.72 -12.62 -26.30
C LEU A 162 -0.64 -13.91 -27.14
N PRO A 163 -0.07 -13.91 -28.37
CA PRO A 163 0.06 -15.14 -29.15
C PRO A 163 0.92 -16.20 -28.46
N LEU A 164 1.95 -15.78 -27.70
CA LEU A 164 2.82 -16.70 -26.96
C LEU A 164 2.06 -17.47 -25.88
N MET A 165 1.00 -16.86 -25.31
CA MET A 165 0.17 -17.51 -24.28
C MET A 165 -0.54 -18.78 -24.78
N LEU A 166 -0.77 -18.90 -26.10
CA LEU A 166 -1.34 -20.10 -26.72
C LEU A 166 -0.30 -21.21 -26.93
N THR A 167 0.98 -20.89 -26.86
CA THR A 167 2.06 -21.87 -27.07
C THR A 167 2.30 -22.70 -25.80
N PRO A 168 2.68 -23.99 -25.93
CA PRO A 168 3.01 -24.86 -24.79
C PRO A 168 4.35 -24.53 -24.14
N LEU A 169 5.05 -23.48 -24.60
CA LEU A 169 6.34 -23.04 -24.07
C LEU A 169 6.19 -22.37 -22.69
N PRO A 170 7.25 -22.37 -21.86
CA PRO A 170 7.23 -21.67 -20.59
C PRO A 170 7.10 -20.15 -20.81
N ASN A 171 5.88 -19.63 -20.69
CA ASN A 171 5.51 -18.23 -20.93
C ASN A 171 5.91 -17.30 -19.78
N ILE A 172 7.14 -17.41 -19.28
CA ILE A 172 7.69 -16.64 -18.16
C ILE A 172 7.54 -15.13 -18.40
N THR A 173 7.71 -14.68 -19.64
CA THR A 173 7.56 -13.28 -20.04
C THR A 173 6.12 -12.79 -19.90
N VAL A 174 5.14 -13.57 -20.37
CA VAL A 174 3.71 -13.26 -20.23
C VAL A 174 3.32 -13.22 -18.76
N TYR A 175 3.77 -14.19 -17.97
CA TYR A 175 3.53 -14.22 -16.52
C TYR A 175 4.13 -13.01 -15.82
N TYR A 176 5.35 -12.62 -16.18
CA TYR A 176 5.99 -11.44 -15.62
C TYR A 176 5.26 -10.15 -15.99
N THR A 177 4.87 -9.97 -17.26
CA THR A 177 4.08 -8.82 -17.71
C THR A 177 2.74 -8.75 -16.98
N GLY A 178 2.02 -9.87 -16.87
CA GLY A 178 0.77 -9.96 -16.11
C GLY A 178 0.96 -9.61 -14.63
N TYR A 179 2.04 -10.11 -14.01
CA TYR A 179 2.40 -9.75 -12.64
C TYR A 179 2.67 -8.24 -12.49
N ARG A 180 3.39 -7.62 -13.42
CA ARG A 180 3.67 -6.16 -13.37
C ARG A 180 2.42 -5.32 -13.56
N ILE A 181 1.50 -5.74 -14.44
CA ILE A 181 0.16 -5.14 -14.59
C ILE A 181 -0.59 -5.22 -13.26
N TYR A 182 -0.69 -6.42 -12.67
CA TYR A 182 -1.38 -6.62 -11.39
C TYR A 182 -0.74 -5.81 -10.26
N SER A 183 0.58 -5.81 -10.15
CA SER A 183 1.35 -5.11 -9.12
C SER A 183 1.10 -3.60 -9.18
N HIS A 184 1.12 -3.00 -10.37
CA HIS A 184 0.82 -1.58 -10.56
C HIS A 184 -0.66 -1.24 -10.38
N TYR A 185 -1.56 -2.12 -10.81
CA TYR A 185 -2.99 -1.97 -10.56
C TYR A 185 -3.28 -1.99 -9.06
N ARG A 186 -2.72 -2.95 -8.31
CA ARG A 186 -2.90 -3.07 -6.87
C ARG A 186 -2.32 -1.86 -6.13
N ALA A 187 -1.12 -1.40 -6.49
CA ALA A 187 -0.53 -0.20 -5.94
C ALA A 187 -1.37 1.06 -6.22
N LEU A 188 -2.00 1.15 -7.40
CA LEU A 188 -2.91 2.25 -7.74
C LEU A 188 -4.17 2.25 -6.85
N GLN A 189 -4.72 1.08 -6.53
CA GLN A 189 -5.86 0.97 -5.61
C GLN A 189 -5.48 1.41 -4.18
N GLY A 190 -4.33 0.97 -3.67
CA GLY A 190 -3.84 1.43 -2.37
C GLY A 190 -3.58 2.94 -2.33
N CYS A 191 -3.08 3.51 -3.43
CA CYS A 191 -2.91 4.97 -3.57
C CYS A 191 -4.25 5.72 -3.51
N LYS A 192 -5.28 5.24 -4.20
CA LYS A 192 -6.63 5.82 -4.18
C LYS A 192 -7.25 5.76 -2.78
N ALA A 193 -7.18 4.61 -2.13
CA ALA A 193 -7.67 4.45 -0.77
C ALA A 193 -7.00 5.43 0.20
N LEU A 194 -5.68 5.63 0.06
CA LEU A 194 -4.94 6.58 0.88
C LEU A 194 -5.28 8.05 0.57
N GLU A 195 -5.51 8.40 -0.70
CA GLU A 195 -6.01 9.73 -1.10
C GLU A 195 -7.37 10.02 -0.46
N GLU A 196 -8.31 9.06 -0.51
CA GLU A 196 -9.63 9.16 0.12
C GLU A 196 -9.51 9.38 1.64
N CYS A 197 -8.67 8.60 2.32
CA CYS A 197 -8.41 8.76 3.77
C CYS A 197 -7.84 10.16 4.09
N LEU A 198 -6.92 10.68 3.26
CA LEU A 198 -6.32 12.01 3.44
C LEU A 198 -7.33 13.15 3.22
N GLU A 199 -8.21 13.01 2.23
CA GLU A 199 -9.30 13.95 1.94
C GLU A 199 -10.30 13.97 3.09
N GLN A 200 -10.74 12.82 3.58
CA GLN A 200 -11.64 12.70 4.73
C GLN A 200 -11.04 13.32 5.99
N LEU A 201 -9.74 13.11 6.26
CA LEU A 201 -9.08 13.77 7.38
C LEU A 201 -9.03 15.29 7.22
N ASN A 202 -8.75 15.79 6.01
CA ASN A 202 -8.77 17.23 5.74
C ASN A 202 -10.14 17.84 5.97
N SER A 203 -11.16 17.12 5.53
CA SER A 203 -12.57 17.46 5.67
C SER A 203 -12.98 17.58 7.13
N LYS A 204 -12.58 16.60 7.95
CA LYS A 204 -12.85 16.60 9.38
C LYS A 204 -12.18 17.80 10.07
N GLN A 205 -10.91 18.06 9.77
CA GLN A 205 -10.19 19.20 10.33
C GLN A 205 -10.81 20.55 9.95
N LEU A 206 -11.23 20.72 8.69
CA LEU A 206 -11.91 21.94 8.26
C LEU A 206 -13.25 22.14 8.96
N ARG A 207 -14.00 21.06 9.25
CA ARG A 207 -15.24 21.12 10.02
C ARG A 207 -14.97 21.54 11.46
N THR A 208 -14.05 20.87 12.15
CA THR A 208 -13.67 21.21 13.53
C THR A 208 -13.23 22.67 13.65
N LEU A 209 -12.38 23.14 12.73
CA LEU A 209 -11.95 24.55 12.71
C LEU A 209 -13.11 25.52 12.48
N ARG A 210 -14.06 25.18 11.59
CA ARG A 210 -15.25 26.00 11.37
C ARG A 210 -16.10 26.09 12.64
N ASP A 211 -16.31 24.95 13.30
CA ASP A 211 -17.14 24.88 14.50
C ASP A 211 -16.47 25.64 15.67
N GLU A 212 -15.15 25.55 15.82
CA GLU A 212 -14.36 26.38 16.75
C GLU A 212 -14.49 27.88 16.45
N LEU A 213 -14.42 28.28 15.17
CA LEU A 213 -14.56 29.69 14.79
C LEU A 213 -15.96 30.25 15.08
N LEU A 214 -17.01 29.42 14.92
CA LEU A 214 -18.39 29.80 15.27
C LEU A 214 -18.53 29.99 16.78
N VAL A 215 -17.99 29.08 17.59
CA VAL A 215 -17.97 29.20 19.05
C VAL A 215 -17.23 30.46 19.49
N LEU A 216 -16.06 30.75 18.89
CA LEU A 216 -15.30 31.97 19.19
C LEU A 216 -16.08 33.25 18.84
N GLN A 217 -16.85 33.23 17.76
CA GLN A 217 -17.70 34.34 17.34
C GLN A 217 -18.87 34.56 18.32
N GLU A 218 -19.46 33.49 18.84
CA GLU A 218 -20.51 33.57 19.87
C GLU A 218 -19.97 34.07 21.21
N GLN A 219 -18.76 33.63 21.60
CA GLN A 219 -18.13 34.01 22.87
C GLN A 219 -17.57 35.44 22.88
N THR A 220 -17.24 36.01 21.71
CA THR A 220 -16.60 37.32 21.61
C THR A 220 -17.52 38.31 20.88
N PRO A 221 -18.43 39.00 21.57
CA PRO A 221 -19.30 39.99 20.95
C PRO A 221 -18.46 41.12 20.31
N GLY A 222 -18.61 41.31 19.00
CA GLY A 222 -17.85 42.27 18.18
C GLY A 222 -16.76 41.66 17.30
N LEU A 223 -16.41 40.38 17.48
CA LEU A 223 -15.48 39.68 16.60
C LEU A 223 -16.15 39.43 15.23
N THR A 224 -15.74 40.21 14.22
CA THR A 224 -16.20 40.06 12.85
C THR A 224 -15.01 39.75 11.95
N TYR A 225 -15.11 38.67 11.19
CA TYR A 225 -14.07 38.31 10.23
C TYR A 225 -14.29 39.08 8.91
N PRO A 226 -13.27 39.79 8.38
CA PRO A 226 -13.34 40.44 7.09
C PRO A 226 -13.68 39.45 5.97
N ARG A 227 -14.50 39.88 5.00
CA ARG A 227 -15.10 38.99 3.97
C ARG A 227 -14.06 38.23 3.13
N ASP A 228 -12.91 38.85 2.89
CA ASP A 228 -11.86 38.30 2.03
C ASP A 228 -10.91 37.35 2.75
N GLU A 229 -10.98 37.29 4.08
CA GLU A 229 -10.11 36.42 4.86
C GLU A 229 -10.64 34.98 4.90
N TRP A 230 -9.70 34.05 5.07
CA TRP A 230 -9.99 32.63 5.11
C TRP A 230 -10.99 32.20 6.22
N PRO A 231 -11.06 32.82 7.43
CA PRO A 231 -12.02 32.41 8.46
C PRO A 231 -13.46 32.72 8.01
N ALA A 232 -13.69 33.91 7.45
CA ALA A 232 -14.99 34.28 6.91
C ALA A 232 -15.41 33.35 5.76
N ARG A 233 -14.46 33.00 4.87
CA ARG A 233 -14.70 32.05 3.76
C ARG A 233 -15.03 30.64 4.25
N LEU A 234 -14.48 30.21 5.39
CA LEU A 234 -14.76 28.89 5.98
C LEU A 234 -16.15 28.84 6.63
N ILE A 235 -16.58 29.94 7.26
CA ILE A 235 -17.90 30.07 7.89
C ILE A 235 -19.02 30.21 6.84
N ARG A 236 -18.78 30.96 5.75
CA ARG A 236 -19.79 31.39 4.77
C ARG A 236 -20.39 30.34 3.84
N ARG A 237 -20.23 29.04 4.10
CA ARG A 237 -20.89 27.96 3.34
C ARG A 237 -20.47 27.81 1.86
N GLU A 238 -19.67 28.71 1.28
CA GLU A 238 -19.31 28.70 -0.16
C GLU A 238 -18.40 27.54 -0.60
N HIS A 239 -17.94 26.69 0.31
CA HIS A 239 -17.13 25.55 -0.08
C HIS A 239 -18.01 24.38 -0.55
N ARG A 240 -18.23 24.30 -1.88
CA ARG A 240 -18.68 23.12 -2.65
C ARG A 240 -18.10 21.77 -2.16
N TYR A 241 -16.94 21.82 -1.52
CA TYR A 241 -16.27 20.67 -0.89
C TYR A 241 -17.05 20.11 0.30
N LEU A 242 -17.62 20.93 1.19
CA LEU A 242 -18.38 20.44 2.36
C LEU A 242 -19.63 19.67 1.94
N ASP A 243 -20.34 20.15 0.91
CA ASP A 243 -21.46 19.46 0.27
C ASP A 243 -21.04 18.15 -0.41
N MET A 244 -19.91 18.17 -1.14
CA MET A 244 -19.33 16.96 -1.74
C MET A 244 -18.99 15.91 -0.67
N LEU A 245 -18.50 16.35 0.49
CA LEU A 245 -18.11 15.48 1.60
C LEU A 245 -19.32 14.97 2.38
N GLU A 246 -20.36 15.80 2.58
CA GLU A 246 -21.66 15.33 3.04
C GLU A 246 -22.22 14.27 2.10
N ARG A 247 -22.15 14.51 0.79
CA ARG A 247 -22.56 13.55 -0.24
C ARG A 247 -21.77 12.25 -0.13
N MET A 248 -20.45 12.31 0.06
CA MET A 248 -19.61 11.12 0.23
C MET A 248 -19.94 10.36 1.52
N THR A 249 -20.12 11.05 2.65
CA THR A 249 -20.52 10.41 3.91
C THR A 249 -21.92 9.80 3.83
N ARG A 250 -22.86 10.45 3.13
CA ARG A 250 -24.19 9.89 2.85
C ARG A 250 -24.09 8.64 1.97
N ILE A 251 -23.21 8.65 0.96
CA ILE A 251 -22.98 7.48 0.09
C ILE A 251 -22.37 6.31 0.90
N GLN A 252 -21.41 6.57 1.79
CA GLN A 252 -20.84 5.54 2.65
C GLN A 252 -21.89 4.97 3.62
N ARG A 253 -22.65 5.85 4.30
CA ARG A 253 -23.74 5.44 5.20
C ARG A 253 -24.82 4.65 4.49
N GLN A 254 -25.22 5.04 3.28
CA GLN A 254 -26.16 4.28 2.47
C GLN A 254 -25.61 2.91 2.04
N ARG A 255 -24.31 2.80 1.78
CA ARG A 255 -23.69 1.51 1.44
C ARG A 255 -23.62 0.58 2.64
N GLU A 256 -23.36 1.11 3.83
CA GLU A 256 -23.40 0.34 5.08
C GLU A 256 -24.82 -0.11 5.41
N LEU A 257 -25.80 0.79 5.33
CA LEU A 257 -27.21 0.43 5.50
C LEU A 257 -27.65 -0.64 4.51
N ARG A 258 -27.20 -0.57 3.25
CA ARG A 258 -27.46 -1.62 2.25
C ARG A 258 -26.76 -2.95 2.57
N ARG A 259 -25.58 -2.93 3.21
CA ARG A 259 -24.91 -4.15 3.67
C ARG A 259 -25.63 -4.76 4.86
N LEU A 260 -25.98 -3.96 5.87
CA LEU A 260 -26.73 -4.40 7.04
C LEU A 260 -28.11 -4.93 6.65
N ALA A 261 -28.80 -4.28 5.70
CA ALA A 261 -30.05 -4.77 5.14
C ALA A 261 -29.88 -6.08 4.36
N ALA A 262 -28.75 -6.27 3.65
CA ALA A 262 -28.45 -7.52 2.97
C ALA A 262 -28.04 -8.65 3.93
N GLU A 263 -27.50 -8.30 5.10
CA GLU A 263 -27.11 -9.21 6.19
C GLU A 263 -28.27 -9.46 7.18
N GLY A 264 -29.44 -8.87 6.97
CA GLY A 264 -30.64 -9.08 7.78
C GLY A 264 -30.65 -8.38 9.14
N GLY A 265 -29.71 -7.46 9.40
CA GLY A 265 -29.64 -6.69 10.64
C GLY A 265 -30.50 -5.43 10.58
N GLU A 266 -31.43 -5.26 11.52
CA GLU A 266 -32.12 -3.98 11.72
C GLU A 266 -31.11 -2.87 12.00
N PRO A 267 -31.29 -1.66 11.44
CA PRO A 267 -30.43 -0.54 11.73
C PRO A 267 -30.66 -0.09 13.17
N ALA A 268 -29.72 -0.43 14.06
CA ALA A 268 -29.71 0.10 15.42
C ALA A 268 -29.83 1.62 15.38
N ALA A 269 -30.87 2.15 16.02
CA ALA A 269 -31.05 3.57 16.23
C ALA A 269 -29.76 4.14 16.81
N ALA A 270 -29.30 5.25 16.24
CA ALA A 270 -28.06 5.89 16.63
C ALA A 270 -28.10 6.25 18.13
N GLU A 271 -27.40 5.47 18.95
CA GLU A 271 -27.16 5.80 20.35
C GLU A 271 -26.35 7.10 20.41
N GLU A 272 -26.93 8.14 20.99
CA GLU A 272 -26.36 9.49 21.17
C GLU A 272 -25.14 9.54 22.12
N GLY A 273 -24.64 8.39 22.58
CA GLY A 273 -23.43 8.26 23.40
C GLY A 273 -22.26 7.57 22.70
N ALA A 274 -22.39 7.16 21.44
CA ALA A 274 -21.33 6.42 20.75
C ALA A 274 -20.12 7.31 20.49
N GLN A 275 -18.97 6.92 21.07
CA GLN A 275 -17.65 7.49 20.80
C GLN A 275 -17.49 7.70 19.28
N PRO A 276 -17.06 8.91 18.84
CA PRO A 276 -17.00 9.19 17.41
C PRO A 276 -16.17 8.11 16.72
N PRO A 277 -16.62 7.58 15.57
CA PRO A 277 -15.94 6.49 14.90
C PRO A 277 -14.47 6.86 14.72
N PRO A 278 -13.55 5.92 15.01
CA PRO A 278 -12.12 6.20 14.96
C PRO A 278 -11.76 6.79 13.60
N PRO A 279 -10.92 7.84 13.56
CA PRO A 279 -10.59 8.48 12.30
C PRO A 279 -9.97 7.47 11.35
N LEU A 280 -10.43 7.47 10.09
CA LEU A 280 -9.91 6.59 9.03
C LEU A 280 -8.41 6.78 8.80
N LEU A 281 -7.82 7.88 9.27
CA LEU A 281 -6.38 8.11 9.28
C LEU A 281 -5.98 8.70 10.63
N SER A 282 -5.06 8.07 11.35
CA SER A 282 -4.46 8.59 12.57
C SER A 282 -2.94 8.73 12.42
N PHE A 283 -2.34 9.66 13.17
CA PHE A 283 -0.90 9.90 13.16
C PHE A 283 -0.37 9.72 14.59
N THR A 284 0.41 8.66 14.81
CA THR A 284 0.96 8.31 16.12
C THR A 284 2.46 8.60 16.16
N PRO A 285 2.93 9.58 16.95
CA PRO A 285 4.35 9.80 17.14
C PRO A 285 4.94 8.68 18.01
N SER A 286 6.10 8.13 17.60
CA SER A 286 6.81 7.09 18.35
C SER A 286 8.19 7.57 18.77
N TYR A 287 8.44 7.55 20.08
CA TYR A 287 9.73 7.89 20.68
C TYR A 287 10.78 6.80 20.40
N GLU A 288 10.41 5.54 20.58
CA GLU A 288 11.26 4.37 20.32
C GLU A 288 11.79 4.38 18.88
N LEU A 289 10.94 4.70 17.91
CA LEU A 289 11.36 4.84 16.52
C LEU A 289 12.32 6.02 16.31
N SER A 290 12.13 7.12 17.06
CA SER A 290 13.03 8.28 17.01
C SER A 290 14.43 7.94 17.52
N GLU A 291 14.51 7.20 18.61
CA GLU A 291 15.76 6.75 19.22
C GLU A 291 16.53 5.78 18.30
N LEU A 292 15.83 4.84 17.66
CA LEU A 292 16.44 3.87 16.75
C LEU A 292 16.80 4.49 15.39
N ALA A 293 15.93 5.32 14.83
CA ALA A 293 16.14 5.90 13.51
C ALA A 293 17.12 7.07 13.51
N ARG A 294 17.24 7.80 14.64
CA ARG A 294 18.08 9.01 14.80
C ARG A 294 18.00 9.95 13.59
N PRO A 295 16.83 10.52 13.29
CA PRO A 295 16.57 11.24 12.04
C PRO A 295 17.55 12.38 11.72
N GLN A 296 18.15 13.00 12.74
CA GLN A 296 19.14 14.08 12.57
C GLN A 296 20.45 13.54 11.98
N ASP A 297 20.94 12.41 12.47
CA ASP A 297 22.15 11.73 11.97
C ASP A 297 21.98 11.26 10.51
N ARG A 298 20.73 11.09 10.05
CA ARG A 298 20.40 10.63 8.69
C ARG A 298 20.56 11.68 7.60
N LEU A 299 20.96 12.90 7.96
CA LEU A 299 21.37 13.92 7.00
C LEU A 299 22.76 13.62 6.41
N SER A 300 23.64 13.04 7.23
CA SER A 300 25.03 12.72 6.88
C SER A 300 25.26 11.22 6.65
N THR A 301 24.61 10.34 7.42
CA THR A 301 24.85 8.89 7.36
C THR A 301 23.59 8.10 6.98
N PRO A 302 23.65 7.13 6.05
CA PRO A 302 22.51 6.27 5.77
C PRO A 302 22.16 5.38 6.97
N LEU A 303 20.90 4.94 7.06
CA LEU A 303 20.46 4.02 8.11
C LEU A 303 21.27 2.70 8.10
N GLY A 304 21.86 2.33 9.23
CA GLY A 304 22.64 1.10 9.37
C GLY A 304 21.78 -0.16 9.41
N ASP A 305 22.39 -1.32 9.13
CA ASP A 305 21.70 -2.63 9.17
C ASP A 305 21.28 -3.03 10.58
N GLU A 306 22.08 -2.69 11.59
CA GLU A 306 21.75 -2.94 12.99
C GLU A 306 20.50 -2.17 13.43
N ALA A 307 20.40 -0.88 13.06
CA ALA A 307 19.22 -0.07 13.34
C ALA A 307 17.98 -0.60 12.61
N ALA A 308 18.13 -1.03 11.35
CA ALA A 308 17.05 -1.65 10.58
C ALA A 308 16.55 -2.96 11.22
N MET A 309 17.46 -3.79 11.74
CA MET A 309 17.10 -5.01 12.48
C MET A 309 16.35 -4.70 13.77
N LYS A 310 16.83 -3.72 14.56
CA LYS A 310 16.16 -3.31 15.80
C LYS A 310 14.75 -2.80 15.53
N ILE A 311 14.57 -1.96 14.51
CA ILE A 311 13.24 -1.48 14.06
C ILE A 311 12.37 -2.66 13.61
N GLY A 312 12.92 -3.60 12.82
CA GLY A 312 12.21 -4.79 12.40
C GLY A 312 11.73 -5.64 13.56
N ARG A 313 12.57 -5.86 14.59
CA ARG A 313 12.19 -6.60 15.81
C ARG A 313 11.10 -5.87 16.59
N LEU A 314 11.21 -4.55 16.74
CA LEU A 314 10.26 -3.74 17.50
C LEU A 314 8.83 -3.81 16.94
N PHE A 315 8.69 -3.84 15.62
CA PHE A 315 7.38 -3.92 14.96
C PHE A 315 6.99 -5.34 14.48
N GLY A 316 7.80 -6.36 14.78
CA GLY A 316 7.55 -7.75 14.38
C GLY A 316 7.66 -7.98 12.86
N GLN A 317 8.53 -7.24 12.17
CA GLN A 317 8.66 -7.23 10.71
C GLN A 317 10.06 -7.69 10.27
N PRO A 318 10.28 -8.99 10.02
CA PRO A 318 11.59 -9.50 9.61
C PRO A 318 12.02 -9.00 8.22
N SER A 319 11.07 -8.69 7.34
CA SER A 319 11.32 -8.15 5.99
C SER A 319 11.80 -6.69 5.98
N MET A 320 11.80 -6.01 7.13
CA MET A 320 12.19 -4.60 7.24
C MET A 320 13.63 -4.36 6.78
N MET A 321 14.55 -5.27 7.11
CA MET A 321 15.96 -5.15 6.73
C MET A 321 16.13 -5.09 5.21
N GLU A 322 15.48 -6.00 4.48
CA GLU A 322 15.55 -6.02 3.02
C GLU A 322 14.99 -4.74 2.40
N LEU A 323 13.88 -4.23 2.94
CA LEU A 323 13.25 -3.02 2.44
C LEU A 323 14.11 -1.79 2.69
N VAL A 324 14.76 -1.71 3.85
CA VAL A 324 15.75 -0.67 4.15
C VAL A 324 16.94 -0.78 3.21
N ALA A 325 17.48 -1.98 2.98
CA ALA A 325 18.59 -2.20 2.05
C ALA A 325 18.25 -1.73 0.63
N ARG A 326 17.06 -2.08 0.12
CA ARG A 326 16.56 -1.62 -1.19
C ARG A 326 16.41 -0.10 -1.25
N ALA A 327 15.86 0.50 -0.19
CA ALA A 327 15.65 1.93 -0.14
C ALA A 327 16.97 2.73 0.02
N ARG A 328 17.99 2.17 0.72
CA ARG A 328 19.35 2.73 0.76
C ARG A 328 20.03 2.68 -0.59
N LYS A 329 19.98 1.53 -1.28
CA LYS A 329 20.51 1.39 -2.64
C LYS A 329 19.93 2.44 -3.59
N ARG A 330 18.64 2.77 -3.43
CA ARG A 330 18.02 3.86 -4.18
C ARG A 330 18.52 5.25 -3.76
N ALA A 331 18.72 5.47 -2.47
CA ALA A 331 19.08 6.78 -1.91
C ALA A 331 20.54 7.18 -2.15
N VAL A 332 21.46 6.20 -2.14
CA VAL A 332 22.91 6.43 -2.15
C VAL A 332 23.64 5.67 -3.27
N GLY A 333 22.93 4.88 -4.07
CA GLY A 333 23.54 4.08 -5.14
C GLY A 333 24.38 2.92 -4.57
N SER A 334 25.48 2.59 -5.25
CA SER A 334 26.45 1.55 -4.83
C SER A 334 27.50 2.05 -3.83
N MET A 335 27.42 3.30 -3.39
CA MET A 335 28.49 3.97 -2.61
C MET A 335 28.63 3.41 -1.18
N PHE A 336 27.63 2.67 -0.68
CA PHE A 336 27.71 1.96 0.60
C PHE A 336 27.25 0.50 0.39
N PRO A 337 28.18 -0.46 0.31
CA PRO A 337 27.80 -1.86 0.20
C PRO A 337 27.06 -2.29 1.48
N SER A 338 25.89 -2.90 1.29
CA SER A 338 25.19 -3.61 2.36
C SER A 338 26.03 -4.79 2.81
N VAL A 339 26.22 -4.95 4.12
CA VAL A 339 26.88 -6.13 4.69
C VAL A 339 25.87 -7.28 4.70
N PHE A 340 25.55 -7.81 3.53
CA PHE A 340 24.84 -9.09 3.46
C PHE A 340 25.84 -10.20 3.79
N PRO A 341 25.51 -11.16 4.68
CA PRO A 341 26.00 -12.50 4.48
C PRO A 341 25.31 -13.01 3.21
N GLU A 342 26.07 -13.16 2.12
CA GLU A 342 25.54 -13.79 0.90
C GLU A 342 25.01 -15.19 1.27
N ALA A 343 23.71 -15.37 1.16
CA ALA A 343 23.11 -16.69 1.17
C ALA A 343 23.55 -17.39 -0.13
N GLY A 344 24.58 -18.24 -0.03
CA GLY A 344 24.91 -19.26 -1.02
C GLY A 344 25.50 -18.74 -2.33
N GLY A 345 26.76 -18.33 -2.30
CA GLY A 345 27.53 -17.96 -3.49
C GLY A 345 29.01 -18.30 -3.33
N SER A 346 29.37 -19.59 -3.28
CA SER A 346 30.77 -20.02 -3.39
C SER A 346 31.29 -19.74 -4.80
N GLY A 347 31.74 -18.51 -5.03
CA GLY A 347 32.42 -18.09 -6.25
C GLY A 347 33.74 -17.42 -5.89
N ARG A 348 34.75 -18.24 -5.58
CA ARG A 348 36.16 -17.82 -5.50
C ARG A 348 36.50 -16.97 -6.73
N ARG A 349 36.67 -15.67 -6.56
CA ARG A 349 37.47 -14.85 -7.48
C ARG A 349 38.92 -15.00 -7.04
N ALA A 350 39.63 -15.92 -7.68
CA ALA A 350 41.09 -15.96 -7.61
C ALA A 350 41.61 -14.62 -8.16
N GLY A 351 42.39 -13.90 -7.36
CA GLY A 351 43.15 -12.74 -7.82
C GLY A 351 44.27 -13.17 -8.77
N PRO A 352 44.69 -12.29 -9.69
CA PRO A 352 45.77 -12.60 -10.61
C PRO A 352 47.10 -12.69 -9.84
N ALA A 353 47.83 -13.79 -10.04
CA ALA A 353 49.18 -13.97 -9.55
C ALA A 353 50.12 -12.93 -10.18
N SER A 354 50.81 -12.19 -9.33
CA SER A 354 51.95 -11.36 -9.71
C SER A 354 53.14 -12.26 -10.02
N SER A 355 53.55 -12.35 -11.29
CA SER A 355 54.85 -12.87 -11.69
C SER A 355 55.90 -11.78 -11.46
N GLY A 356 56.66 -11.90 -10.36
CA GLY A 356 57.94 -11.23 -10.20
C GLY A 356 59.01 -12.01 -10.97
N GLY A 357 59.66 -11.34 -11.92
CA GLY A 357 60.86 -11.85 -12.57
C GLY A 357 62.07 -11.81 -11.63
N ALA A 358 62.97 -12.77 -11.83
CA ALA A 358 64.37 -12.68 -11.47
C ALA A 358 65.16 -12.19 -12.68
#